data_AF-A0A930DQ24-F1
#
_entry.id   AF-A0A930DQ24-F1
#
_cell.length_a   1.000
_cell.length_b   1.000
_cell.length_c   1.000
_cell.angle_alpha   90.00
_cell.angle_beta   90.00
_cell.angle_gamma   90.00
#
_symmetry.space_group_name_H-M   'P 1'
#
loop_
_entity.id
_entity.type
_entity.pdbx_description
1 polymer ?
#
loop_
_entity_poly.entity_id
_entity_poly.type
_entity_poly.pdbx_seq_one_letter_code
_entity_poly.pdbx_strand_id
1 'polypeptide(L)' 'MLQKVVEYAKQLFRMRVPKSVIEETSRIFEVLPETAGQLSDATIPLEKRMSIIDSIFPTEVRDTLKVLCND' A
#
# COMPACT_ATOMS: atom_id res chain seq x y z
N MET A 1 -11.86 -11.22 -4.38
CA MET A 1 -10.70 -10.37 -4.74
C MET A 1 -11.13 -8.97 -5.17
N LEU A 2 -11.98 -8.81 -6.19
CA LEU A 2 -12.43 -7.49 -6.68
C LEU A 2 -13.19 -6.63 -5.66
N GLN A 3 -14.02 -7.22 -4.79
CA GLN A 3 -14.76 -6.45 -3.77
C GLN A 3 -13.85 -5.75 -2.76
N LYS A 4 -12.76 -6.39 -2.34
CA LYS A 4 -11.78 -5.79 -1.41
C LYS A 4 -11.06 -4.61 -2.07
N VAL A 5 -10.62 -4.78 -3.33
CA VAL A 5 -10.00 -3.69 -4.12
C VAL A 5 -10.92 -2.47 -4.21
N VAL A 6 -12.21 -2.68 -4.45
CA VAL A 6 -13.20 -1.58 -4.48
C VAL A 6 -13.34 -0.90 -3.12
N GLU A 7 -13.32 -1.64 -2.01
CA GLU A 7 -13.43 -1.04 -0.67
C GLU A 7 -12.18 -0.22 -0.32
N TYR A 8 -10.98 -0.68 -0.66
CA TYR A 8 -9.75 0.11 -0.48
C TYR A 8 -9.72 1.35 -1.36
N ALA A 9 -10.16 1.25 -2.63
CA ALA A 9 -10.29 2.42 -3.50
C ALA A 9 -11.28 3.45 -2.93
N LYS A 10 -12.41 3.00 -2.38
CA LYS A 10 -13.35 3.86 -1.66
C LYS A 10 -12.74 4.45 -0.40
N GLN A 11 -11.93 3.70 0.34
CA GLN A 11 -11.24 4.20 1.53
C GLN A 11 -10.27 5.33 1.19
N LEU A 12 -9.42 5.15 0.18
CA LEU A 12 -8.51 6.20 -0.33
C LEU A 12 -9.28 7.44 -0.80
N PHE A 13 -10.43 7.24 -1.47
CA PHE A 13 -11.30 8.32 -1.88
C PHE A 13 -11.94 9.06 -0.68
N ARG A 14 -12.42 8.32 0.33
CA ARG A 14 -12.99 8.88 1.58
C ARG A 14 -11.95 9.68 2.37
N MET A 15 -10.71 9.20 2.39
CA MET A 15 -9.56 9.88 3.00
C MET A 15 -9.10 11.12 2.21
N ARG A 16 -9.71 11.39 1.04
CA ARG A 16 -9.36 12.49 0.14
C ARG A 16 -7.87 12.48 -0.24
N VAL A 17 -7.31 11.29 -0.41
CA VAL A 17 -5.90 11.14 -0.82
C VAL A 17 -5.73 11.84 -2.18
N PRO A 18 -4.77 12.76 -2.32
CA PRO A 18 -4.55 13.45 -3.59
C PRO A 18 -4.21 12.48 -4.70
N LYS A 19 -4.69 12.77 -5.91
CA LYS A 19 -4.36 11.98 -7.11
C LYS A 19 -2.85 11.87 -7.32
N SER A 20 -2.10 12.94 -7.04
CA SER A 20 -0.64 12.96 -7.11
C SER A 20 0.01 11.91 -6.20
N VAL A 21 -0.53 11.72 -5.00
CA VAL A 21 -0.02 10.73 -4.04
C VAL A 21 -0.34 9.30 -4.50
N ILE A 22 -1.51 9.10 -5.09
CA ILE A 22 -1.86 7.81 -5.70
C ILE A 22 -0.93 7.51 -6.89
N GLU A 23 -0.68 8.49 -7.75
CA GLU A 23 0.25 8.35 -8.88
C GLU A 23 1.69 8.10 -8.43
N GLU A 24 2.15 8.76 -7.36
CA GLU A 24 3.45 8.52 -6.75
C GLU A 24 3.55 7.10 -6.18
N THR A 25 2.50 6.64 -5.48
CA THR A 25 2.40 5.27 -4.97
C THR A 25 2.50 4.24 -6.10
N SER A 26 1.81 4.47 -7.23
CA SER A 26 1.93 3.61 -8.41
C SER A 26 3.34 3.62 -8.99
N ARG A 27 3.99 4.78 -9.09
CA ARG A 27 5.38 4.90 -9.57
C ARG A 27 6.36 4.18 -8.66
N ILE A 28 6.15 4.19 -7.34
CA ILE A 28 6.99 3.42 -6.40
C ILE A 28 6.96 1.93 -6.76
N PHE A 29 5.78 1.37 -7.05
CA PHE A 29 5.68 -0.03 -7.46
C PHE A 29 6.30 -0.32 -8.83
N GLU A 30 6.27 0.65 -9.74
CA GLU A 30 6.95 0.53 -11.04
C GLU A 30 8.47 0.55 -10.92
N VAL A 31 9.01 1.40 -10.03
CA VAL A 31 10.46 1.58 -9.83
C VAL A 31 11.03 0.48 -8.92
N LEU A 32 10.29 0.07 -7.90
CA LEU A 32 10.69 -0.92 -6.90
C LEU A 32 9.70 -2.10 -6.88
N PRO A 33 9.64 -2.92 -7.95
CA PRO A 33 8.72 -4.05 -8.02
C PRO A 33 8.92 -5.07 -6.89
N GLU A 34 10.12 -5.12 -6.30
CA GLU A 34 10.41 -5.94 -5.12
C GLU A 34 9.55 -5.56 -3.91
N THR A 35 9.10 -4.30 -3.80
CA THR A 35 8.26 -3.87 -2.69
C THR A 35 6.90 -4.58 -2.74
N ALA A 36 6.29 -4.72 -3.92
CA ALA A 36 5.05 -5.49 -4.08
C ALA A 36 5.25 -6.97 -3.71
N GLY A 37 6.38 -7.56 -4.10
CA GLY A 37 6.76 -8.92 -3.72
C GLY A 37 6.90 -9.08 -2.20
N GLN A 38 7.63 -8.16 -1.56
CA GLN A 38 7.87 -8.21 -0.12
C GLN A 38 6.60 -7.99 0.71
N LEU A 39 5.68 -7.14 0.26
CA LEU A 39 4.41 -6.91 0.96
C LEU A 39 3.44 -8.10 0.86
N SER A 40 3.50 -8.85 -0.25
CA SER A 40 2.68 -10.04 -0.48
C SER A 40 3.29 -11.35 0.06
N ASP A 41 4.56 -11.33 0.47
CA ASP A 41 5.26 -12.50 0.98
C ASP A 41 4.93 -12.76 2.46
N ALA A 42 4.22 -13.85 2.72
CA ALA A 42 3.85 -14.30 4.07
C ALA A 42 5.04 -14.78 4.92
N THR A 43 6.19 -15.07 4.31
CA THR A 43 7.42 -15.44 5.04
C THR A 43 8.11 -14.22 5.65
N ILE A 44 7.77 -13.01 5.18
CA ILE A 44 8.30 -11.76 5.72
C ILE A 44 7.45 -11.35 6.94
N PRO A 45 8.08 -11.11 8.10
CA PRO A 45 7.38 -10.66 9.30
C PRO A 45 6.54 -9.42 9.03
N LEU A 46 5.34 -9.37 9.62
CA LEU A 46 4.42 -8.24 9.45
C LEU A 46 5.09 -6.90 9.81
N GLU A 47 5.85 -6.85 10.91
CA GLU A 47 6.59 -5.65 11.31
C GLU A 47 7.54 -5.14 10.22
N LYS A 48 8.22 -6.05 9.51
CA LYS A 48 9.13 -5.71 8.42
C LYS A 48 8.35 -5.15 7.22
N ARG A 49 7.20 -5.75 6.88
CA ARG A 49 6.29 -5.24 5.85
C ARG A 49 5.74 -3.85 6.22
N MET A 50 5.37 -3.62 7.47
CA MET A 50 4.93 -2.31 7.97
C MET A 50 6.05 -1.27 7.89
N SER A 51 7.29 -1.64 8.25
CA SER A 51 8.45 -0.74 8.15
C SER A 51 8.76 -0.37 6.69
N ILE A 52 8.59 -1.28 5.74
CA ILE A 52 8.72 -0.98 4.30
C ILE A 52 7.66 0.05 3.89
N ILE A 53 6.41 -0.14 4.32
CA ILE A 53 5.34 0.82 4.06
C ILE A 53 5.68 2.21 4.63
N ASP A 54 6.17 2.27 5.86
CA ASP A 54 6.49 3.52 6.54
C ASP A 54 7.73 4.25 5.99
N SER A 55 8.61 3.55 5.30
CA SER A 55 9.85 4.11 4.75
C SER A 55 9.72 4.55 3.30
N ILE A 56 8.95 3.81 2.49
CA ILE A 56 8.92 4.01 1.04
C ILE A 56 7.68 4.81 0.62
N PHE A 57 6.52 4.57 1.25
CA PHE A 57 5.26 5.09 0.75
C PHE A 57 4.87 6.43 1.39
N PRO A 58 4.14 7.30 0.68
CA PRO A 58 3.57 8.52 1.23
C PRO A 58 2.64 8.22 2.40
N THR A 59 2.63 9.08 3.43
CA THR A 59 1.88 8.92 4.69
C THR A 59 0.39 8.61 4.50
N GLU A 60 -0.22 9.21 3.49
CA GLU A 60 -1.65 9.20 3.23
C GLU A 60 -2.17 7.83 2.75
N VAL A 61 -1.28 6.99 2.20
CA VAL A 61 -1.65 5.64 1.71
C VAL A 61 -1.22 4.53 2.67
N ARG A 62 -0.38 4.83 3.67
CA ARG A 62 0.23 3.82 4.54
C ARG A 62 -0.78 2.99 5.28
N ASP A 63 -1.81 3.62 5.85
CA ASP A 63 -2.83 2.91 6.62
C ASP A 63 -3.59 1.91 5.75
N THR A 64 -3.90 2.28 4.50
CA THR A 64 -4.56 1.38 3.54
C THR A 64 -3.64 0.20 3.18
N LEU A 65 -2.36 0.46 2.94
CA LEU A 65 -1.36 -0.58 2.64
C LEU A 65 -1.10 -1.52 3.84
N LYS A 66 -1.14 -0.99 5.06
CA LYS A 66 -0.99 -1.79 6.29
C LYS A 66 -2.18 -2.72 6.50
N VAL A 67 -3.40 -2.24 6.25
CA VAL A 67 -4.60 -3.09 6.29
C VAL A 67 -4.49 -4.21 5.26
N LEU A 68 -4.00 -3.92 4.05
CA LEU A 68 -3.76 -4.92 3.00
C LEU A 68 -2.73 -5.99 3.40
N CYS A 69 -1.72 -5.66 4.20
CA CYS A 69 -0.72 -6.63 4.66
C CYS A 69 -1.21 -7.53 5.82
N ASN A 70 -2.30 -7.13 6.48
CA ASN A 70 -2.86 -7.79 7.65
C ASN A 70 -4.07 -8.68 7.33
N ASP A 71 -4.44 -8.79 6.05
CA ASP A 71 -5.64 -9.45 5.54
C ASP A 71 -5.26 -10.61 4.60
#